data_AF-A0A520CKU7-F1
#
_entry.id   AF-A0A520CKU7-F1
#
_cell.length_a   1.000
_cell.length_b   1.000
_cell.length_c   1.000
_cell.angle_alpha   90.00
_cell.angle_beta   90.00
_cell.angle_gamma   90.00
#
_symmetry.space_group_name_H-M   'P 1'
#
loop_
_entity.id
_entity.type
_entity.pdbx_description
1 polymer ?
#
loop_
_entity_poly.entity_id
_entity_poly.type
_entity_poly.pdbx_seq_one_letter_code
_entity_poly.pdbx_strand_id
1 'polypeptide(L)'
;MPQPELRTSSAAWLEGVLSMFEAEGLDVPSLLRDAGFDPDSLHQQNARIPVDEISVLWQLAVARAGKATLGLHRDLAASHSKLGAVGHAMASSPDLGEAMHRLARYMPVISDATAFSVEPAERGAWM
;
A
#
# COMPACT_ATOMS: atom_id res chain seq x y z
N MET A 1 -1.93 -13.86 26.49
CA MET A 1 -1.06 -13.25 25.46
C MET A 1 -1.92 -12.25 24.70
N PRO A 2 -1.46 -11.02 24.43
CA PRO A 2 -2.23 -10.12 23.57
C PRO A 2 -2.37 -10.80 22.20
N GLN A 3 -3.59 -10.88 21.68
CA GLN A 3 -3.78 -11.27 20.28
C GLN A 3 -3.04 -10.23 19.42
N PRO A 4 -2.30 -10.65 18.37
CA PRO A 4 -1.77 -9.69 17.42
C PRO A 4 -2.94 -8.88 16.87
N GLU A 5 -2.88 -7.56 17.00
CA GLU A 5 -3.91 -6.67 16.46
C GLU A 5 -4.04 -6.96 14.96
N LEU A 6 -5.28 -7.15 14.50
CA LEU A 6 -5.57 -7.38 13.09
C LEU A 6 -5.15 -6.13 12.32
N ARG A 7 -4.01 -6.23 11.64
CA ARG A 7 -3.49 -5.14 10.81
C ARG A 7 -4.24 -5.09 9.50
N THR A 8 -4.61 -3.89 9.08
CA THR A 8 -5.39 -3.64 7.88
C THR A 8 -4.84 -2.50 7.03
N SER A 9 -4.97 -2.65 5.71
CA SER A 9 -4.71 -1.61 4.73
C SER A 9 -5.99 -1.20 4.00
N SER A 10 -6.02 0.01 3.45
CA SER A 10 -7.17 0.50 2.70
C SER A 10 -7.35 -0.26 1.38
N ALA A 11 -8.61 -0.53 1.03
CA ALA A 11 -8.96 -1.10 -0.27
C ALA A 11 -8.52 -0.21 -1.43
N ALA A 12 -8.59 1.12 -1.28
CA ALA A 12 -8.11 2.08 -2.28
C ALA A 12 -6.62 1.90 -2.59
N TRP A 13 -5.78 1.63 -1.58
CA TRP A 13 -4.37 1.33 -1.82
C TRP A 13 -4.20 -0.02 -2.54
N LEU A 14 -4.95 -1.05 -2.12
CA LEU A 14 -4.93 -2.36 -2.75
C LEU A 14 -5.38 -2.30 -4.22
N GLU A 15 -6.37 -1.50 -4.57
CA GLU A 15 -6.74 -1.28 -5.97
C GLU A 15 -5.57 -0.75 -6.80
N GLY A 16 -4.73 0.12 -6.23
CA GLY A 16 -3.54 0.63 -6.90
C GLY A 16 -2.54 -0.49 -7.18
N VAL A 17 -2.33 -1.36 -6.20
CA VAL A 17 -1.52 -2.58 -6.35
C VAL A 17 -2.09 -3.49 -7.44
N LEU A 18 -3.40 -3.72 -7.45
CA LEU A 18 -4.06 -4.56 -8.46
C LEU A 18 -3.90 -3.98 -9.86
N SER A 19 -4.12 -2.66 -10.05
CA SER A 19 -3.87 -2.02 -11.34
C SER A 19 -2.41 -2.13 -11.80
N MET A 20 -1.46 -2.11 -10.87
CA MET A 20 -0.04 -2.33 -11.17
C MET A 20 0.25 -3.78 -11.56
N PHE A 21 -0.43 -4.76 -10.96
CA PHE A 21 -0.36 -6.17 -11.40
C PHE A 21 -0.94 -6.36 -12.81
N GLU A 22 -2.07 -5.72 -13.13
CA GLU A 22 -2.63 -5.74 -14.50
C GLU A 22 -1.65 -5.13 -15.51
N ALA A 23 -0.99 -4.03 -15.16
CA ALA A 23 0.01 -3.38 -16.01
C ALA A 23 1.28 -4.23 -16.22
N GLU A 24 1.62 -5.10 -15.25
CA GLU A 24 2.67 -6.13 -15.38
C GLU A 24 2.18 -7.39 -16.11
N GLY A 25 0.93 -7.43 -16.57
CA GLY A 25 0.36 -8.51 -17.38
C GLY A 25 -0.24 -9.68 -16.59
N LEU A 26 -0.50 -9.51 -15.29
CA LEU A 26 -1.12 -10.54 -14.46
C LEU A 26 -2.65 -10.56 -14.62
N ASP A 27 -3.24 -11.76 -14.63
CA ASP A 27 -4.69 -11.96 -14.52
C ASP A 27 -5.14 -11.72 -13.07
N VAL A 28 -5.47 -10.46 -12.77
CA VAL A 28 -5.94 -10.03 -11.45
C VAL A 28 -7.22 -10.75 -11.00
N PRO A 29 -8.26 -10.92 -11.83
CA PRO A 29 -9.42 -11.71 -11.46
C PRO A 29 -9.09 -13.13 -10.99
N SER A 30 -8.17 -13.85 -11.67
CA SER A 30 -7.73 -15.16 -11.17
C SER A 30 -6.93 -15.05 -9.88
N LEU A 31 -6.02 -14.07 -9.81
CA LEU A 31 -5.19 -13.85 -8.64
C LEU A 31 -6.02 -13.63 -7.36
N LEU A 32 -7.06 -12.79 -7.43
CA LEU A 32 -7.98 -12.52 -6.33
C LEU A 32 -8.74 -13.77 -5.90
N ARG A 33 -9.28 -14.54 -6.85
CA ARG A 33 -9.98 -15.80 -6.54
C ARG A 33 -9.07 -16.80 -5.83
N ASP A 34 -7.84 -16.97 -6.31
CA ASP A 34 -6.91 -17.93 -5.74
C ASP A 34 -6.34 -17.48 -4.38
N ALA A 35 -6.31 -16.17 -4.14
CA ALA A 35 -6.00 -15.59 -2.83
C ALA A 35 -7.19 -15.62 -1.87
N GLY A 36 -8.38 -16.04 -2.31
CA GLY A 36 -9.58 -16.14 -1.48
C GLY A 36 -10.33 -14.82 -1.26
N PHE A 37 -10.06 -13.80 -2.08
CA PHE A 37 -10.75 -12.52 -1.98
C PHE A 37 -12.19 -12.61 -2.49
N ASP A 38 -13.11 -12.02 -1.74
CA ASP A 38 -14.48 -11.76 -2.19
C ASP A 38 -14.48 -10.57 -3.17
N PRO A 39 -14.93 -10.73 -4.44
CA PRO A 39 -15.00 -9.63 -5.41
C PRO A 39 -15.75 -8.40 -4.89
N ASP A 40 -16.77 -8.59 -4.06
CA ASP A 40 -17.61 -7.50 -3.56
C ASP A 40 -16.95 -6.73 -2.41
N SER A 41 -15.96 -7.32 -1.74
CA SER A 41 -15.24 -6.71 -0.61
C SER A 41 -14.37 -5.51 -1.02
N LEU A 42 -13.85 -5.51 -2.25
CA LEU A 42 -12.99 -4.45 -2.78
C LEU A 42 -13.78 -3.22 -3.22
N HIS A 43 -15.07 -3.38 -3.54
CA HIS A 43 -15.93 -2.30 -4.03
C HIS A 43 -16.56 -1.45 -2.90
N GLN A 44 -16.40 -1.87 -1.65
CA GLN A 44 -16.90 -1.12 -0.50
C GLN A 44 -16.03 0.12 -0.22
N GLN A 45 -16.67 1.29 -0.20
CA GLN A 45 -15.99 2.55 0.14
C GLN A 45 -15.38 2.47 1.54
N ASN A 46 -14.11 2.85 1.67
CA ASN A 46 -13.33 2.79 2.92
C ASN A 46 -13.18 1.38 3.52
N ALA A 47 -13.36 0.31 2.74
CA ALA A 47 -13.04 -1.03 3.20
C ALA A 47 -11.57 -1.12 3.62
N ARG A 48 -11.35 -1.85 4.71
CA ARG A 48 -10.01 -2.18 5.21
C ARG A 48 -9.81 -3.68 5.09
N ILE A 49 -8.71 -4.06 4.46
CA ILE A 49 -8.36 -5.42 4.12
C ILE A 49 -7.25 -5.89 5.06
N PRO A 50 -7.36 -7.08 5.67
CA PRO A 50 -6.28 -7.65 6.47
C PRO A 50 -4.97 -7.74 5.69
N VAL A 51 -3.87 -7.28 6.30
CA VAL A 51 -2.55 -7.25 5.64
C VAL A 51 -2.01 -8.66 5.34
N ASP A 52 -2.43 -9.65 6.11
CA ASP A 52 -2.07 -11.05 5.84
C ASP A 52 -2.68 -11.55 4.52
N GLU A 53 -3.92 -11.16 4.21
CA GLU A 53 -4.57 -11.49 2.93
C GLU A 53 -3.86 -10.81 1.76
N ILE A 54 -3.47 -9.54 1.93
CA ILE A 54 -2.66 -8.80 0.95
C ILE A 54 -1.30 -9.48 0.73
N SER A 55 -0.68 -9.99 1.81
CA SER A 55 0.61 -10.66 1.75
C SER A 55 0.51 -11.97 0.96
N VAL A 56 -0.55 -12.76 1.16
CA VAL A 56 -0.83 -13.97 0.37
C VAL A 56 -1.03 -13.63 -1.10
N LEU A 57 -1.84 -12.61 -1.39
CA LEU A 57 -2.06 -12.12 -2.76
C LEU A 57 -0.74 -11.74 -3.44
N TRP A 58 0.13 -11.02 -2.75
CA TRP A 58 1.43 -10.59 -3.29
C TRP A 58 2.36 -11.77 -3.57
N GLN A 59 2.40 -12.77 -2.68
CA GLN A 59 3.20 -13.98 -2.89
C GLN A 59 2.73 -14.77 -4.12
N LEU A 60 1.41 -14.91 -4.30
CA LEU A 60 0.84 -15.53 -5.50
C LEU A 60 1.18 -14.72 -6.77
N ALA A 61 1.17 -13.39 -6.69
CA ALA A 61 1.49 -12.52 -7.81
C ALA A 61 2.96 -12.71 -8.24
N VAL A 62 3.89 -12.71 -7.28
CA VAL A 62 5.32 -12.95 -7.53
C VAL A 62 5.55 -14.33 -8.14
N ALA A 63 4.89 -15.37 -7.59
CA ALA A 63 5.01 -16.74 -8.10
C ALA A 63 4.50 -16.86 -9.55
N ARG A 64 3.39 -16.20 -9.88
CA ARG A 64 2.81 -16.19 -11.24
C ARG A 64 3.61 -15.37 -12.23
N ALA A 65 4.09 -14.21 -11.80
CA ALA A 65 4.93 -13.35 -12.63
C ALA A 65 6.30 -13.99 -12.91
N GLY A 66 6.74 -14.94 -12.07
CA GLY A 66 8.11 -15.47 -12.11
C GLY A 66 9.17 -14.40 -11.84
N LYS A 67 8.79 -13.29 -11.19
CA LYS A 67 9.58 -12.06 -11.06
C LYS A 67 9.62 -11.63 -9.60
N ALA A 68 10.74 -11.88 -8.93
CA ALA A 68 10.94 -11.46 -7.53
C ALA A 68 10.96 -9.92 -7.37
N THR A 69 11.17 -9.17 -8.45
CA THR A 69 11.21 -7.71 -8.47
C THR A 69 9.87 -7.07 -8.85
N LEU A 70 8.75 -7.82 -8.77
CA LEU A 70 7.42 -7.30 -9.02
C LEU A 70 7.15 -6.07 -8.13
N GLY A 71 6.60 -5.01 -8.71
CA GLY A 71 6.34 -3.75 -8.01
C GLY A 71 7.55 -2.81 -7.84
N LEU A 72 8.76 -3.22 -8.25
CA LEU A 72 9.95 -2.34 -8.23
C LEU A 72 10.14 -1.54 -9.53
N HIS A 73 9.27 -1.73 -10.54
CA HIS A 73 9.33 -0.93 -11.75
C HIS A 73 8.91 0.51 -11.46
N ARG A 74 9.86 1.45 -11.49
CA ARG A 74 9.70 2.83 -11.01
C ARG A 74 8.48 3.54 -11.60
N ASP A 75 8.27 3.41 -12.90
CA ASP A 75 7.18 4.11 -13.59
C ASP A 75 5.80 3.57 -13.20
N LEU A 76 5.71 2.26 -12.95
CA LEU A 76 4.46 1.64 -12.47
C LEU A 76 4.23 1.98 -11.00
N ALA A 77 5.27 1.94 -10.18
CA ALA A 77 5.19 2.32 -8.78
C ALA A 77 4.72 3.78 -8.61
N ALA A 78 5.21 4.70 -9.44
CA ALA A 78 4.77 6.10 -9.42
C ALA A 78 3.33 6.27 -9.92
N SER A 79 2.96 5.57 -10.99
CA SER A 79 1.64 5.75 -11.66
C SER A 79 0.48 5.09 -10.91
N HIS A 80 0.77 4.02 -10.16
CA HIS A 80 -0.25 3.23 -9.48
C HIS A 80 -0.25 3.37 -7.96
N SER A 81 0.65 4.19 -7.39
CA SER A 81 0.65 4.49 -5.97
C SER A 81 -0.56 5.36 -5.61
N LYS A 82 -1.62 4.73 -5.10
CA LYS A 82 -2.83 5.41 -4.60
C LYS A 82 -2.61 5.88 -3.15
N LEU A 83 -1.77 6.90 -2.95
CA LEU A 83 -1.61 7.56 -1.64
C LEU A 83 -2.81 8.46 -1.27
N GLY A 84 -3.70 8.73 -2.22
CA GLY A 84 -4.96 9.46 -2.01
C GLY A 84 -4.77 10.79 -1.26
N ALA A 85 -5.58 11.01 -0.22
CA ALA A 85 -5.55 12.22 0.59
C ALA A 85 -4.20 12.45 1.29
N VAL A 86 -3.45 11.38 1.62
CA VAL A 86 -2.11 11.50 2.21
C VAL A 86 -1.13 12.09 1.20
N GLY A 87 -1.15 11.59 -0.04
CA GLY A 87 -0.33 12.12 -1.13
C GLY A 87 -0.65 13.59 -1.42
N HIS A 88 -1.94 13.96 -1.41
CA HIS A 88 -2.35 15.36 -1.54
C HIS A 88 -1.85 16.22 -0.37
N ALA A 89 -1.98 15.75 0.87
CA ALA A 89 -1.49 16.47 2.05
C ALA A 89 0.03 16.69 2.01
N MET A 90 0.78 15.71 1.49
CA MET A 90 2.22 15.85 1.24
C MET A 90 2.51 16.91 0.18
N ALA A 91 1.85 16.84 -1.00
CA ALA A 91 2.06 17.78 -2.10
C ALA A 91 1.70 19.22 -1.76
N SER A 92 0.70 19.42 -0.88
CA SER A 92 0.27 20.72 -0.38
C SER A 92 1.05 21.19 0.86
N SER A 93 2.21 20.60 1.14
CA SER A 93 3.06 21.01 2.27
C SER A 93 3.97 22.18 1.88
N PRO A 94 4.28 23.07 2.82
CA PRO A 94 5.17 24.21 2.55
C PRO A 94 6.61 23.76 2.25
N ASP A 95 7.03 22.62 2.79
CA ASP A 95 8.34 22.04 2.57
C ASP A 95 8.31 20.51 2.71
N LEU A 96 9.44 19.87 2.35
CA LEU A 96 9.60 18.42 2.43
C LEU A 96 9.53 17.90 3.87
N GLY A 97 10.03 18.65 4.85
CA GLY A 97 9.99 18.24 6.26
C GLY A 97 8.55 18.10 6.76
N GLU A 98 7.70 19.07 6.47
CA GLU A 98 6.27 19.03 6.76
C GLU A 98 5.56 17.90 5.99
N ALA A 99 5.93 17.66 4.74
CA ALA A 99 5.39 16.54 3.97
C ALA A 99 5.71 15.19 4.63
N MET A 100 6.94 14.99 5.10
CA MET A 100 7.37 13.77 5.79
C MET A 100 6.64 13.59 7.14
N HIS A 101 6.44 14.66 7.91
CA HIS A 101 5.64 14.59 9.13
C HIS A 101 4.18 14.22 8.85
N ARG A 102 3.58 14.75 7.76
CA ARG A 102 2.22 14.39 7.35
C ARG A 102 2.13 12.94 6.90
N LEU A 103 3.13 12.43 6.17
CA LEU A 103 3.22 11.02 5.83
C LEU A 103 3.22 10.15 7.10
N ALA A 104 4.12 10.44 8.05
CA ALA A 104 4.21 9.70 9.30
C ALA A 104 2.90 9.72 10.09
N ARG A 105 2.27 10.89 10.18
CA ARG A 105 1.01 11.07 10.92
C ARG A 105 -0.18 10.38 10.27
N TYR A 106 -0.26 10.36 8.94
CA TYR A 106 -1.45 9.87 8.23
C TYR A 106 -1.28 8.50 7.58
N MET A 107 -0.10 7.87 7.68
CA MET A 107 0.09 6.50 7.18
C MET A 107 -0.94 5.50 7.72
N PRO A 108 -1.37 5.54 9.00
CA PRO A 108 -2.42 4.63 9.49
C PRO A 108 -3.74 4.70 8.73
N VAL A 109 -4.04 5.82 8.04
CA VAL A 109 -5.20 5.92 7.14
C VAL A 109 -5.07 4.93 5.98
N ILE A 110 -3.85 4.77 5.44
CA ILE A 110 -3.54 3.84 4.36
C ILE A 110 -3.29 2.43 4.89
N SER A 111 -2.43 2.28 5.91
CA SER A 111 -2.09 0.99 6.51
C SER A 111 -1.61 1.17 7.94
N ASP A 112 -2.17 0.39 8.86
CA ASP A 112 -1.68 0.29 10.25
C ASP A 112 -0.55 -0.75 10.42
N ALA A 113 -0.19 -1.45 9.34
CA ALA A 113 0.92 -2.41 9.35
C ALA A 113 2.28 -1.75 9.24
N THR A 114 2.32 -0.47 8.87
CA THR A 114 3.53 0.33 8.70
C THR A 114 3.50 1.53 9.62
N ALA A 115 4.60 1.75 10.35
CA ALA A 115 4.82 2.94 11.15
C ALA A 115 6.02 3.70 10.58
N PHE A 116 5.86 5.01 10.43
CA PHE A 116 6.94 5.93 10.10
C PHE A 116 7.12 6.90 11.26
N SER A 117 8.36 7.23 11.57
CA SER A 117 8.73 8.25 12.57
C SER A 117 9.70 9.22 11.91
N VAL A 118 9.59 10.51 12.23
CA VAL A 118 10.55 11.51 11.77
C VAL A 118 11.39 11.95 12.97
N GLU A 119 12.68 11.66 12.93
CA GLU A 119 13.62 11.90 14.03
C GLU A 119 14.58 13.03 13.68
N PRO A 120 14.63 14.13 14.45
CA PRO A 120 15.57 15.22 14.20
C PRO A 120 17.03 14.76 14.27
N ALA A 121 17.87 15.33 13.42
CA ALA A 121 19.31 15.10 13.37
C ALA A 121 20.06 16.42 13.14
N GLU A 122 21.37 16.43 13.39
CA GLU A 122 22.21 17.63 13.27
C GLU A 122 22.15 18.31 11.89
N ARG A 123 21.91 17.52 10.82
CA ARG A 123 21.83 18.01 9.43
C ARG A 123 20.45 17.83 8.80
N GLY A 124 19.38 17.65 9.58
CA GLY A 124 18.03 17.46 9.06
C GLY A 124 17.17 16.53 9.91
N ALA A 125 16.52 15.54 9.29
CA ALA A 125 15.75 14.53 9.99
C ALA A 125 15.86 13.16 9.28
N TRP A 126 15.76 12.09 10.05
CA TRP A 126 15.64 10.71 9.57
C TRP A 126 14.18 10.28 9.51
N MET A 127 13.83 9.45 8.54
CA MET A 127 12.58 8.68 8.50
C MET A 127 12.89 7.21 8.30
#